data_AF-A0A9E4ELC4-F1
#
_entry.id   AF-A0A9E4ELC4-F1
#
_cell.length_a   1.000
_cell.length_b   1.000
_cell.length_c   1.000
_cell.angle_alpha   90.00
_cell.angle_beta   90.00
_cell.angle_gamma   90.00
#
_symmetry.space_group_name_H-M   'P 1'
#
loop_
_entity.id
_entity.type
_entity.pdbx_description
1 polymer ?
#
loop_
_entity_poly.entity_id
_entity_poly.type
_entity_poly.pdbx_seq_one_letter_code
_entity_poly.pdbx_strand_id
1 'polypeptide(L)'
;VFLAPGPLSEALENGITENLKDPANASLAIAIGLLDQLNLPDLGLIGNGNGTGIDELTQVFVSNAAGIPFGTMSAEQASDPTAVMVAYRNFGRITLYGADLSFAYYPNEIWTFTGNYSYVSDDWFPNLDNIGDIALNAPQHKFNIGVDCQLPNIPLTIRGKLSYRDGFPMQSGVYVGDVEAYTVLDLSTSYQLPISHDRFKITWNVEASNVLNQEYRSFIGAPFIGRLLLTGLNIRF
;
A
#
# COMPACT_ATOMS: atom_id res chain seq x y z
N VAL A 1 8.44 21.93 8.26
CA VAL A 1 7.94 21.82 9.65
C VAL A 1 6.43 21.86 9.56
N PHE A 2 5.70 20.97 10.23
CA PHE A 2 4.24 21.01 10.22
C PHE A 2 3.74 21.89 11.36
N LEU A 3 2.55 22.48 11.22
CA LEU A 3 1.95 23.26 12.30
C LEU A 3 1.58 22.30 13.44
N ALA A 4 2.13 22.55 14.64
CA ALA A 4 1.76 21.77 15.81
C ALA A 4 0.29 22.06 16.19
N PRO A 5 -0.55 21.02 16.41
CA PRO A 5 -1.98 21.21 16.63
C PRO A 5 -2.32 22.15 17.80
N GLY A 6 -1.61 22.05 18.93
CA GLY A 6 -1.87 22.86 20.12
C GLY A 6 -1.65 24.37 19.91
N PRO A 7 -0.44 24.81 19.54
CA PRO A 7 -0.17 26.22 19.25
C PRO A 7 -1.03 26.79 18.11
N LEU A 8 -1.39 25.96 17.13
CA LEU A 8 -2.28 26.37 16.05
C LEU A 8 -3.72 26.60 16.55
N SER A 9 -4.24 25.71 17.41
CA SER A 9 -5.57 25.88 18.03
C SER A 9 -5.63 27.19 18.81
N GLU A 10 -4.64 27.43 19.66
CA GLU A 10 -4.59 28.63 20.50
C GLU A 10 -4.51 29.92 19.66
N ALA A 11 -3.72 29.92 18.57
CA ALA A 11 -3.63 31.07 17.68
C ALA A 11 -4.94 31.34 16.91
N LEU A 12 -5.60 30.28 16.44
CA LEU A 12 -6.87 30.37 15.71
C LEU A 12 -8.02 30.80 16.63
N GLU A 13 -8.15 30.20 17.81
CA GLU A 13 -9.16 30.56 18.80
C GLU A 13 -9.06 32.04 19.18
N ASN A 14 -7.84 32.51 19.49
CA ASN A 14 -7.59 33.91 19.81
C ASN A 14 -7.90 34.83 18.63
N GLY A 15 -7.44 34.48 17.42
CA GLY A 15 -7.66 35.28 16.21
C GLY A 15 -9.14 35.38 15.84
N ILE A 16 -9.87 34.26 15.87
CA ILE A 16 -11.31 34.22 15.59
C ILE A 16 -12.06 35.03 16.66
N THR A 17 -11.75 34.81 17.94
CA THR A 17 -12.39 35.53 19.06
C THR A 17 -12.22 37.04 18.92
N GLU A 18 -11.02 37.54 18.60
CA GLU A 18 -10.78 38.97 18.41
C GLU A 18 -11.53 39.53 17.20
N ASN A 19 -11.58 38.81 16.07
CA ASN A 19 -12.29 39.28 14.88
C ASN A 19 -13.81 39.32 15.07
N LEU A 20 -14.38 38.42 15.87
CA LEU A 20 -15.81 38.38 16.15
C LEU A 20 -16.29 39.46 17.13
N LYS A 21 -15.36 40.18 17.78
CA LYS A 21 -15.71 41.38 18.57
C LYS A 21 -16.06 42.58 17.69
N ASP A 22 -15.67 42.58 16.42
CA ASP A 22 -16.04 43.64 15.48
C ASP A 22 -17.53 43.55 15.14
N PRO A 23 -18.33 44.61 15.37
CA PRO A 23 -19.75 44.64 15.01
C PRO A 23 -20.03 44.34 13.52
N ALA A 24 -19.07 44.59 12.63
CA ALA A 24 -19.18 44.25 11.21
C ALA A 24 -19.28 42.73 10.96
N ASN A 25 -18.79 41.90 11.89
CA ASN A 25 -18.76 40.44 11.79
C ASN A 25 -19.90 39.75 12.57
N ALA A 26 -20.91 40.49 13.04
CA ALA A 26 -21.99 39.94 13.85
C ALA A 26 -22.77 38.80 13.17
N SER A 27 -22.94 38.86 11.85
CA SER A 27 -23.57 37.77 11.08
C SER A 27 -22.72 36.50 11.03
N LEU A 28 -21.39 36.64 11.00
CA LEU A 28 -20.45 35.52 11.08
C LEU A 28 -20.46 34.91 12.48
N ALA A 29 -20.54 35.72 13.54
CA ALA A 29 -20.63 35.22 14.91
C ALA A 29 -21.86 34.31 15.11
N ILE A 30 -23.00 34.68 14.51
CA ILE A 30 -24.21 33.87 14.52
C ILE A 30 -24.00 32.56 13.75
N ALA A 31 -23.41 32.63 12.54
CA ALA A 31 -23.17 31.45 11.72
C ALA A 31 -22.19 30.46 12.38
N ILE A 32 -21.14 30.97 13.02
CA ILE A 32 -20.17 30.16 13.76
C ILE A 32 -20.83 29.55 14.99
N GLY A 33 -21.66 30.30 15.74
CA GLY A 33 -22.39 29.77 16.89
C GLY A 33 -23.31 28.59 16.60
N LEU A 34 -23.72 28.36 15.34
CA LEU A 34 -24.48 27.17 14.94
C LEU A 34 -23.62 25.89 14.97
N LEU A 35 -22.29 26.01 14.89
CA LEU A 35 -21.37 24.88 14.90
C LEU A 35 -21.32 24.19 16.27
N ASP A 36 -21.57 24.93 17.36
CA ASP A 36 -21.63 24.45 18.76
C ASP A 36 -22.61 23.27 18.96
N GLN A 37 -23.65 23.19 18.14
CA GLN A 37 -24.68 22.14 18.21
C GLN A 37 -24.62 21.14 17.06
N LEU A 38 -23.74 21.35 16.09
CA LEU A 38 -23.66 20.52 14.90
C LEU A 38 -22.76 19.32 15.16
N ASN A 39 -23.09 18.16 14.59
CA ASN A 39 -22.25 16.96 14.68
C ASN A 39 -22.03 16.42 13.27
N LEU A 40 -20.81 16.61 12.75
CA LEU A 40 -20.36 16.11 11.45
C LEU A 40 -19.03 15.36 11.66
N PRO A 41 -19.07 14.13 12.19
CA PRO A 41 -17.87 13.38 12.56
C PRO A 41 -16.96 13.10 11.35
N ASP A 42 -17.53 12.97 10.15
CA ASP A 42 -16.77 12.80 8.90
C ASP A 42 -15.87 13.99 8.55
N LEU A 43 -16.15 15.17 9.13
CA LEU A 43 -15.36 16.40 8.98
C LEU A 43 -14.58 16.76 10.26
N GLY A 44 -14.58 15.87 11.26
CA GLY A 44 -13.94 16.12 12.56
C GLY A 44 -14.64 17.18 13.41
N LEU A 45 -15.90 17.50 13.10
CA LEU A 45 -16.71 18.46 13.85
C LEU A 45 -17.61 17.71 14.84
N ILE A 46 -17.41 17.98 16.13
CA ILE A 46 -18.24 17.46 17.22
C ILE A 46 -18.65 18.64 18.09
N GLY A 47 -19.89 19.09 17.95
CA GLY A 47 -20.46 20.17 18.76
C GLY A 47 -20.53 19.77 20.22
N ASN A 48 -19.95 20.60 21.09
CA ASN A 48 -19.84 20.30 22.52
C ASN A 48 -20.84 21.08 23.39
N GLY A 49 -21.62 22.00 22.82
CA GLY A 49 -22.66 22.74 23.51
C GLY A 49 -22.15 23.70 24.58
N ASN A 50 -20.91 24.20 24.44
CA ASN A 50 -20.31 25.14 25.38
C ASN A 50 -20.81 26.58 25.21
N GLY A 51 -21.63 26.85 24.17
CA GLY A 51 -22.23 28.14 23.89
C GLY A 51 -21.45 29.01 22.90
N THR A 52 -20.34 28.51 22.34
CA THR A 52 -19.58 29.15 21.26
C THR A 52 -19.22 28.12 20.20
N GLY A 53 -19.16 28.50 18.93
CA GLY A 53 -18.73 27.59 17.85
C GLY A 53 -17.26 27.75 17.45
N ILE A 54 -16.46 28.48 18.24
CA ILE A 54 -15.11 28.91 17.88
C ILE A 54 -14.15 27.73 17.95
N ASP A 55 -14.28 26.91 18.99
CA ASP A 55 -13.47 25.72 19.17
C ASP A 55 -13.85 24.61 18.19
N GLU A 56 -15.13 24.44 17.80
CA GLU A 56 -15.52 23.52 16.72
C GLU A 56 -14.95 23.96 15.37
N LEU A 57 -15.03 25.26 15.05
CA LEU A 57 -14.43 25.79 13.84
C LEU A 57 -12.91 25.57 13.85
N THR A 58 -12.28 25.84 14.99
CA THR A 58 -10.83 25.65 15.16
C THR A 58 -10.46 24.17 15.04
N GLN A 59 -11.24 23.26 15.61
CA GLN A 59 -11.02 21.81 15.52
C GLN A 59 -11.09 21.31 14.08
N VAL A 60 -12.07 21.76 13.30
CA VAL A 60 -12.18 21.45 11.86
C VAL A 60 -10.96 21.95 11.09
N PHE A 61 -10.49 23.16 11.39
CA PHE A 61 -9.29 23.69 10.73
C PHE A 61 -8.03 22.96 11.17
N VAL A 62 -7.78 22.77 12.46
CA VAL A 62 -6.56 22.14 12.99
C VAL A 62 -6.43 20.68 12.55
N SER A 63 -7.53 19.92 12.56
CA SER A 63 -7.55 18.52 12.13
C SER A 63 -7.13 18.35 10.66
N ASN A 64 -7.42 19.32 9.81
CA ASN A 64 -7.08 19.28 8.38
C ASN A 64 -5.80 20.08 8.04
N ALA A 65 -5.47 21.11 8.83
CA ALA A 65 -4.36 22.03 8.57
C ALA A 65 -3.03 21.61 9.23
N ALA A 66 -3.05 20.72 10.22
CA ALA A 66 -1.82 20.19 10.83
C ALA A 66 -0.92 19.49 9.79
N GLY A 67 -1.48 18.97 8.70
CA GLY A 67 -0.74 18.39 7.57
C GLY A 67 -0.13 19.41 6.61
N ILE A 68 -0.42 20.71 6.76
CA ILE A 68 0.12 21.75 5.88
C ILE A 68 1.55 22.08 6.32
N PRO A 69 2.56 21.91 5.45
CA PRO A 69 3.91 22.31 5.79
C PRO A 69 3.98 23.84 5.87
N PHE A 70 4.42 24.35 7.02
CA PHE A 70 4.69 25.76 7.25
C PHE A 70 6.21 26.02 7.31
N GLY A 71 6.62 27.23 6.92
CA GLY A 71 8.02 27.61 6.86
C GLY A 71 8.79 26.98 5.70
N THR A 72 8.11 26.63 4.61
CA THR A 72 8.77 26.28 3.36
C THR A 72 9.44 27.55 2.81
N MET A 73 10.76 27.60 2.87
CA MET A 73 11.52 28.67 2.24
C MET A 73 11.91 28.22 0.84
N SER A 74 11.47 28.96 -0.18
CA SER A 74 12.00 28.83 -1.52
C SER A 74 12.85 30.05 -1.84
N ALA A 75 13.95 29.85 -2.57
CA ALA A 75 14.73 30.97 -3.10
C ALA A 75 13.85 31.79 -4.06
N GLU A 76 13.99 33.12 -4.02
CA GLU A 76 13.23 34.03 -4.91
C GLU A 76 13.51 33.76 -6.39
N GLN A 77 14.70 33.26 -6.73
CA GLN A 77 15.11 32.90 -8.08
C GLN A 77 14.79 31.44 -8.45
N ALA A 78 14.10 30.69 -7.59
CA ALA A 78 13.71 29.32 -7.91
C ALA A 78 12.74 29.30 -9.10
N SER A 79 12.98 28.41 -10.06
CA SER A 79 12.12 28.27 -11.24
C SER A 79 10.70 27.81 -10.89
N ASP A 80 10.51 27.15 -9.74
CA ASP A 80 9.21 26.77 -9.20
C ASP A 80 9.19 27.03 -7.68
N PRO A 81 8.84 28.25 -7.26
CA PRO A 81 8.87 28.63 -5.86
C PRO A 81 7.74 28.02 -5.02
N THR A 82 6.76 27.38 -5.67
CA THR A 82 5.65 26.68 -5.01
C THR A 82 5.92 25.18 -4.83
N ALA A 83 7.05 24.68 -5.32
CA ALA A 83 7.40 23.28 -5.21
C ALA A 83 7.61 22.86 -3.75
N VAL A 84 6.90 21.82 -3.33
CA VAL A 84 7.15 21.17 -2.04
C VAL A 84 8.36 20.26 -2.19
N MET A 85 9.50 20.67 -1.63
CA MET A 85 10.72 19.88 -1.65
C MET A 85 10.69 18.80 -0.55
N VAL A 86 10.79 17.54 -0.96
CA VAL A 86 10.93 16.40 -0.04
C VAL A 86 12.41 16.06 0.07
N ALA A 87 12.92 16.05 1.30
CA ALA A 87 14.30 15.70 1.60
C ALA A 87 14.38 14.41 2.43
N TYR A 88 15.50 13.72 2.35
CA TYR A 88 15.75 12.50 3.10
C TYR A 88 15.73 12.77 4.62
N ARG A 89 15.13 11.86 5.37
CA ARG A 89 15.21 11.80 6.83
C ARG A 89 15.91 10.52 7.23
N ASN A 90 16.78 10.61 8.23
CA ASN A 90 17.43 9.46 8.83
C ASN A 90 16.61 9.04 10.05
N PHE A 91 15.99 7.87 10.01
CA PHE A 91 15.17 7.34 11.11
C PHE A 91 15.97 6.42 12.05
N GLY A 92 17.29 6.50 12.04
CA GLY A 92 18.13 5.72 12.94
C GLY A 92 18.38 4.30 12.49
N ARG A 93 18.38 3.37 13.45
CA ARG A 93 18.75 1.97 13.24
C ARG A 93 17.55 1.05 13.46
N ILE A 94 17.25 0.28 12.43
CA ILE A 94 16.31 -0.84 12.50
C ILE A 94 17.10 -2.14 12.61
N THR A 95 16.67 -3.04 13.50
CA THR A 95 17.17 -4.41 13.55
C THR A 95 16.04 -5.35 13.18
N LEU A 96 16.27 -6.20 12.19
CA LEU A 96 15.33 -7.16 11.67
C LEU A 96 15.98 -8.54 11.69
N TYR A 97 15.18 -9.56 11.92
CA TYR A 97 15.59 -10.94 11.70
C TYR A 97 14.52 -11.65 10.87
N GLY A 98 14.93 -12.73 10.22
CA GLY A 98 14.06 -13.49 9.35
C GLY A 98 14.55 -14.90 9.18
N ALA A 99 13.70 -15.73 8.60
CA ALA A 99 14.00 -17.11 8.28
C ALA A 99 13.44 -17.45 6.90
N ASP A 100 14.24 -18.19 6.13
CA ASP A 100 13.85 -18.70 4.83
C ASP A 100 14.01 -20.22 4.82
N LEU A 101 12.97 -20.90 4.36
CA LEU A 101 12.96 -22.34 4.16
C LEU A 101 12.57 -22.63 2.72
N SER A 102 13.28 -23.54 2.07
CA SER A 102 12.95 -24.04 0.74
C SER A 102 13.13 -25.55 0.69
N PHE A 103 12.24 -26.24 0.01
CA PHE A 103 12.34 -27.67 -0.24
C PHE A 103 11.94 -28.00 -1.67
N ALA A 104 12.52 -29.10 -2.16
CA ALA A 104 12.12 -29.75 -3.38
C ALA A 104 12.09 -31.26 -3.13
N TYR A 105 11.02 -31.92 -3.55
CA TYR A 105 10.80 -33.34 -3.36
C TYR A 105 10.41 -33.99 -4.70
N TYR A 106 11.15 -35.04 -5.06
CA TYR A 106 11.07 -35.74 -6.33
C TYR A 106 10.76 -37.22 -6.07
N PRO A 107 9.50 -37.59 -5.76
CA PRO A 107 9.16 -38.97 -5.45
C PRO A 107 9.37 -39.93 -6.63
N ASN A 108 9.33 -39.44 -7.87
CA ASN A 108 9.58 -40.18 -9.10
C ASN A 108 9.81 -39.19 -10.27
N GLU A 109 9.96 -39.72 -11.49
CA GLU A 109 10.18 -38.92 -12.71
C GLU A 109 8.94 -38.15 -13.19
N ILE A 110 7.77 -38.43 -12.62
CA ILE A 110 6.49 -37.82 -13.03
C ILE A 110 6.21 -36.58 -12.19
N TRP A 111 6.41 -36.66 -10.87
CA TRP A 111 6.00 -35.63 -9.93
C TRP A 111 7.18 -34.88 -9.34
N THR A 112 7.09 -33.56 -9.33
CA THR A 112 7.97 -32.67 -8.56
C THR A 112 7.12 -31.80 -7.66
N PHE A 113 7.47 -31.77 -6.37
CA PHE A 113 6.87 -30.88 -5.39
C PHE A 113 7.92 -29.86 -4.96
N THR A 114 7.58 -28.58 -5.00
CA THR A 114 8.45 -27.50 -4.52
C THR A 114 7.70 -26.68 -3.49
N GLY A 115 8.42 -26.12 -2.55
CA GLY A 115 7.85 -25.18 -1.61
C GLY A 115 8.90 -24.25 -1.04
N ASN A 116 8.50 -23.04 -0.72
CA ASN A 116 9.32 -22.11 0.02
C ASN A 116 8.45 -21.25 0.93
N TYR A 117 9.06 -20.81 2.02
CA TYR A 117 8.47 -19.96 3.04
C TYR A 117 9.52 -18.96 3.50
N SER A 118 9.12 -17.70 3.59
CA SER A 118 9.94 -16.61 4.10
C SER A 118 9.20 -15.90 5.22
N TYR A 119 9.93 -15.59 6.28
CA TYR A 119 9.46 -14.83 7.43
C TYR A 119 10.41 -13.66 7.73
N VAL A 120 9.85 -12.51 8.09
CA VAL A 120 10.56 -11.37 8.69
C VAL A 120 9.84 -10.93 9.96
N SER A 121 10.61 -10.52 10.97
CA SER A 121 10.11 -10.30 12.33
C SER A 121 9.05 -9.22 12.46
N ASP A 122 9.22 -8.12 11.73
CA ASP A 122 8.43 -6.89 11.87
C ASP A 122 8.24 -6.25 10.49
N ASP A 123 7.06 -5.74 10.22
CA ASP A 123 6.74 -4.96 9.01
C ASP A 123 6.34 -3.50 9.31
N TRP A 124 6.31 -3.13 10.60
CA TRP A 124 5.94 -1.79 11.08
C TRP A 124 6.85 -1.33 12.22
N PHE A 125 7.33 -0.10 12.13
CA PHE A 125 8.24 0.54 13.09
C PHE A 125 7.64 1.88 13.54
N PRO A 126 6.86 1.91 14.64
CA PRO A 126 6.24 3.14 15.11
C PRO A 126 7.26 4.07 15.76
N ASN A 127 7.12 5.37 15.49
CA ASN A 127 7.85 6.48 16.10
C ASN A 127 9.37 6.25 16.23
N LEU A 128 9.99 5.77 15.15
CA LEU A 128 11.40 5.41 15.16
C LEU A 128 12.27 6.66 15.40
N ASP A 129 13.10 6.59 16.44
CA ASP A 129 13.94 7.69 16.94
C ASP A 129 13.18 9.01 17.20
N ASN A 130 11.88 8.96 17.54
CA ASN A 130 10.99 10.12 17.69
C ASN A 130 10.81 10.96 16.41
N ILE A 131 11.06 10.38 15.24
CA ILE A 131 10.95 11.08 13.95
C ILE A 131 9.63 10.78 13.26
N GLY A 132 9.19 9.52 13.32
CA GLY A 132 7.92 9.08 12.77
C GLY A 132 7.91 7.60 12.44
N ASP A 133 6.78 7.15 11.90
CA ASP A 133 6.57 5.75 11.60
C ASP A 133 7.23 5.34 10.28
N ILE A 134 7.64 4.08 10.19
CA ILE A 134 8.12 3.45 8.96
C ILE A 134 7.42 2.10 8.80
N ALA A 135 6.97 1.83 7.58
CA ALA A 135 6.59 0.49 7.15
C ALA A 135 7.72 -0.17 6.37
N LEU A 136 7.86 -1.49 6.51
CA LEU A 136 8.78 -2.30 5.71
C LEU A 136 8.34 -2.37 4.24
N ASN A 137 7.06 -2.09 3.96
CA ASN A 137 6.44 -2.20 2.64
C ASN A 137 6.54 -3.62 2.06
N ALA A 138 6.54 -4.63 2.93
CA ALA A 138 6.61 -6.04 2.56
C ALA A 138 5.89 -6.92 3.59
N PRO A 139 5.27 -8.04 3.16
CA PRO A 139 4.65 -9.00 4.06
C PRO A 139 5.64 -9.65 5.02
N GLN A 140 5.21 -9.84 6.27
CA GLN A 140 5.92 -10.67 7.25
C GLN A 140 6.03 -12.11 6.79
N HIS A 141 4.93 -12.67 6.27
CA HIS A 141 4.87 -14.07 5.83
C HIS A 141 4.61 -14.18 4.33
N LYS A 142 5.43 -14.99 3.66
CA LYS A 142 5.25 -15.30 2.24
C LYS A 142 5.52 -16.78 2.03
N PHE A 143 4.65 -17.46 1.30
CA PHE A 143 4.93 -18.84 0.90
C PHE A 143 4.56 -19.07 -0.55
N ASN A 144 5.24 -20.04 -1.16
CA ASN A 144 4.89 -20.56 -2.46
C ASN A 144 4.95 -22.09 -2.41
N ILE A 145 3.97 -22.76 -3.03
CA ILE A 145 3.94 -24.21 -3.21
C ILE A 145 3.76 -24.48 -4.70
N GLY A 146 4.58 -25.36 -5.26
CA GLY A 146 4.53 -25.76 -6.67
C GLY A 146 4.40 -27.27 -6.82
N VAL A 147 3.65 -27.69 -7.83
CA VAL A 147 3.53 -29.09 -8.25
C VAL A 147 3.70 -29.15 -9.76
N ASP A 148 4.69 -29.93 -10.20
CA ASP A 148 4.88 -30.24 -11.61
C ASP A 148 4.59 -31.72 -11.85
N CYS A 149 3.89 -32.00 -12.94
CA CYS A 149 3.51 -33.33 -13.39
C CYS A 149 3.93 -33.51 -14.85
N GLN A 150 4.86 -34.41 -15.11
CA GLN A 150 5.31 -34.80 -16.44
C GLN A 150 4.75 -36.17 -16.80
N LEU A 151 3.88 -36.24 -17.80
CA LEU A 151 3.29 -37.52 -18.18
C LEU A 151 4.34 -38.39 -18.90
N PRO A 152 4.47 -39.68 -18.57
CA PRO A 152 5.50 -40.54 -19.14
C PRO A 152 5.21 -40.95 -20.61
N ASN A 153 3.93 -41.08 -20.98
CA ASN A 153 3.52 -41.59 -22.30
C ASN A 153 3.03 -40.49 -23.25
N ILE A 154 2.93 -39.25 -22.76
CA ILE A 154 2.44 -38.10 -23.51
C ILE A 154 3.43 -36.97 -23.23
N PRO A 155 3.98 -36.28 -24.24
CA PRO A 155 4.95 -35.20 -24.03
C PRO A 155 4.23 -33.93 -23.55
N LEU A 156 3.61 -34.05 -22.37
CA LEU A 156 2.75 -33.09 -21.71
C LEU A 156 3.30 -32.87 -20.30
N THR A 157 3.51 -31.60 -19.95
CA THR A 157 3.84 -31.16 -18.60
C THR A 157 2.74 -30.24 -18.11
N ILE A 158 2.23 -30.50 -16.92
CA ILE A 158 1.26 -29.65 -16.22
C ILE A 158 1.94 -29.14 -14.95
N ARG A 159 1.81 -27.85 -14.68
CA ARG A 159 2.38 -27.23 -13.48
C ARG A 159 1.34 -26.37 -12.80
N GLY A 160 1.27 -26.46 -11.49
CA GLY A 160 0.45 -25.60 -10.64
C GLY A 160 1.31 -24.92 -9.59
N LYS A 161 1.07 -23.64 -9.34
CA LYS A 161 1.76 -22.88 -8.30
C LYS A 161 0.76 -22.08 -7.49
N LEU A 162 0.78 -22.27 -6.18
CA LEU A 162 0.04 -21.46 -5.22
C LEU A 162 1.03 -20.50 -4.54
N SER A 163 0.73 -19.20 -4.58
CA SER A 163 1.54 -18.14 -3.97
C SER A 163 0.68 -17.38 -2.97
N TYR A 164 1.10 -17.31 -1.71
CA TYR A 164 0.44 -16.53 -0.68
C TYR A 164 1.35 -15.41 -0.20
N ARG A 165 0.77 -14.22 -0.04
CA ARG A 165 1.40 -13.06 0.57
C ARG A 165 0.49 -12.56 1.67
N ASP A 166 1.04 -12.41 2.87
CA ASP A 166 0.30 -11.80 3.97
C ASP A 166 0.02 -10.31 3.69
N GLY A 167 -0.92 -9.74 4.43
CA GLY A 167 -1.16 -8.31 4.42
C GLY A 167 0.00 -7.57 5.06
N PHE A 168 0.20 -6.31 4.68
CA PHE A 168 1.25 -5.48 5.26
C PHE A 168 0.92 -4.00 5.17
N PRO A 169 1.37 -3.19 6.15
CA PRO A 169 1.29 -1.75 6.04
C PRO A 169 2.26 -1.27 4.96
N MET A 170 1.83 -0.28 4.21
CA MET A 170 2.67 0.38 3.23
C MET A 170 2.71 1.88 3.45
N GLN A 171 3.92 2.43 3.43
CA GLN A 171 4.20 3.85 3.56
C GLN A 171 5.34 4.21 2.60
N SER A 172 4.99 4.79 1.46
CA SER A 172 5.93 5.23 0.44
C SER A 172 5.52 6.60 -0.10
N GLY A 173 6.03 7.67 0.54
CA GLY A 173 5.67 9.05 0.20
C GLY A 173 4.19 9.31 0.46
N VAL A 174 3.45 9.66 -0.60
CA VAL A 174 1.99 9.89 -0.53
C VAL A 174 1.17 8.60 -0.59
N TYR A 175 1.79 7.46 -0.90
CA TYR A 175 1.12 6.16 -0.96
C TYR A 175 1.19 5.48 0.41
N VAL A 176 0.15 5.69 1.21
CA VAL A 176 0.05 5.17 2.59
C VAL A 176 -1.24 4.37 2.75
N GLY A 177 -1.16 3.20 3.38
CA GLY A 177 -2.30 2.34 3.71
C GLY A 177 -1.92 0.86 3.75
N ASP A 178 -2.89 0.01 4.05
CA ASP A 178 -2.67 -1.43 4.16
C ASP A 178 -2.90 -2.16 2.84
N VAL A 179 -1.94 -3.00 2.48
CA VAL A 179 -2.07 -3.97 1.40
C VAL A 179 -2.71 -5.23 1.96
N GLU A 180 -3.83 -5.65 1.38
CA GLU A 180 -4.55 -6.85 1.81
C GLU A 180 -3.76 -8.13 1.48
N ALA A 181 -3.91 -9.15 2.32
CA ALA A 181 -3.37 -10.48 2.05
C ALA A 181 -4.01 -11.07 0.79
N TYR A 182 -3.23 -11.79 -0.01
CA TYR A 182 -3.73 -12.39 -1.24
C TYR A 182 -3.12 -13.75 -1.54
N THR A 183 -3.90 -14.59 -2.23
CA THR A 183 -3.49 -15.92 -2.68
C THR A 183 -3.70 -16.06 -4.17
N VAL A 184 -2.63 -16.36 -4.90
CA VAL A 184 -2.65 -16.51 -6.35
C VAL A 184 -2.39 -17.98 -6.71
N LEU A 185 -3.30 -18.56 -7.48
CA LEU A 185 -3.09 -19.87 -8.12
C LEU A 185 -2.78 -19.67 -9.60
N ASP A 186 -1.60 -20.11 -10.01
CA ASP A 186 -1.17 -20.12 -11.41
C ASP A 186 -1.17 -21.57 -11.92
N LEU A 187 -1.64 -21.76 -13.16
CA LEU A 187 -1.60 -23.03 -13.86
C LEU A 187 -0.88 -22.86 -15.19
N SER A 188 0.00 -23.79 -15.55
CA SER A 188 0.60 -23.82 -16.87
C SER A 188 0.65 -25.23 -17.42
N THR A 189 0.56 -25.31 -18.75
CA THR A 189 0.65 -26.56 -19.50
C THR A 189 1.62 -26.37 -20.65
N SER A 190 2.46 -27.37 -20.89
CA SER A 190 3.40 -27.42 -22.00
C SER A 190 3.20 -28.74 -22.73
N TYR A 191 2.94 -28.70 -24.04
CA TYR A 191 2.67 -29.87 -24.85
C TYR A 191 3.51 -29.86 -26.13
N GLN A 192 4.32 -30.89 -26.33
CA GLN A 192 5.05 -31.06 -27.58
C GLN A 192 4.10 -31.59 -28.66
N LEU A 193 3.94 -30.82 -29.74
CA LEU A 193 2.99 -31.17 -30.80
C LEU A 193 3.45 -32.41 -31.57
N PRO A 194 2.51 -33.28 -32.01
CA PRO A 194 2.83 -34.49 -32.79
C PRO A 194 3.55 -34.24 -34.11
N ILE A 195 3.44 -33.03 -34.67
CA ILE A 195 4.16 -32.61 -35.90
C ILE A 195 5.67 -32.48 -35.69
N SER A 196 6.13 -32.48 -34.43
CA SER A 196 7.55 -32.43 -34.07
C SER A 196 8.33 -33.59 -34.69
N HIS A 197 9.52 -33.29 -35.21
CA HIS A 197 10.44 -34.24 -35.86
C HIS A 197 11.84 -34.14 -35.24
N ASP A 198 12.81 -34.90 -35.74
CA ASP A 198 14.19 -34.85 -35.22
C ASP A 198 14.94 -33.56 -35.59
N ARG A 199 14.53 -32.90 -36.68
CA ARG A 199 15.11 -31.63 -37.14
C ARG A 199 14.45 -30.37 -36.57
N PHE A 200 13.29 -30.53 -35.93
CA PHE A 200 12.62 -29.44 -35.23
C PHE A 200 11.60 -29.96 -34.22
N LYS A 201 11.55 -29.36 -33.04
CA LYS A 201 10.52 -29.62 -32.02
C LYS A 201 9.62 -28.40 -31.88
N ILE A 202 8.30 -28.61 -31.85
CA ILE A 202 7.32 -27.56 -31.62
C ILE A 202 6.61 -27.83 -30.31
N THR A 203 6.69 -26.88 -29.38
CA THR A 203 6.04 -26.95 -28.07
C THR A 203 5.01 -25.84 -27.94
N TRP A 204 3.78 -26.22 -27.63
CA TRP A 204 2.72 -25.28 -27.28
C TRP A 204 2.68 -25.08 -25.78
N ASN A 205 2.64 -23.83 -25.34
CA ASN A 205 2.58 -23.46 -23.95
C ASN A 205 1.32 -22.64 -23.70
N VAL A 206 0.64 -22.95 -22.61
CA VAL A 206 -0.48 -22.17 -22.07
C VAL A 206 -0.15 -21.86 -20.62
N GLU A 207 -0.32 -20.62 -20.22
CA GLU A 207 -0.15 -20.16 -18.85
C GLU A 207 -1.35 -19.29 -18.46
N ALA A 208 -2.01 -19.67 -17.39
CA ALA A 208 -3.08 -18.92 -16.78
C ALA A 208 -2.62 -18.50 -15.38
N SER A 209 -2.34 -17.22 -15.18
CA SER A 209 -2.03 -16.68 -13.87
C SER A 209 -3.29 -16.21 -13.16
N ASN A 210 -3.32 -16.34 -11.84
CA ASN A 210 -4.48 -15.98 -11.01
C ASN A 210 -5.79 -16.62 -11.53
N VAL A 211 -5.80 -17.94 -11.64
CA VAL A 211 -6.93 -18.72 -12.18
C VAL A 211 -8.21 -18.51 -11.35
N LEU A 212 -8.06 -18.33 -10.03
CA LEU A 212 -9.15 -18.02 -9.10
C LEU A 212 -9.73 -16.61 -9.29
N ASN A 213 -9.07 -15.76 -10.07
CA ASN A 213 -9.46 -14.38 -10.36
C ASN A 213 -9.73 -13.57 -9.10
N GLN A 214 -8.86 -13.74 -8.09
CA GLN A 214 -8.83 -12.85 -6.94
C GLN A 214 -8.19 -11.54 -7.41
N GLU A 215 -8.94 -10.44 -7.40
CA GLU A 215 -8.33 -9.13 -7.63
C GLU A 215 -7.49 -8.75 -6.42
N TYR A 216 -6.25 -8.36 -6.66
CA TYR A 216 -5.32 -7.94 -5.61
C TYR A 216 -4.42 -6.81 -6.10
N ARG A 217 -3.76 -6.11 -5.18
CA ARG A 217 -2.70 -5.15 -5.51
C ARG A 217 -1.53 -5.41 -4.56
N SER A 218 -0.30 -5.24 -5.05
CA SER A 218 0.90 -5.37 -4.21
C SER A 218 1.43 -4.03 -3.72
N PHE A 219 0.79 -2.92 -4.13
CA PHE A 219 1.24 -1.56 -3.84
C PHE A 219 0.04 -0.62 -3.81
N ILE A 220 -0.11 0.18 -2.75
CA ILE A 220 -1.10 1.26 -2.65
C ILE A 220 -0.93 2.25 -3.81
N GLY A 221 -2.02 2.55 -4.51
CA GLY A 221 -2.02 3.44 -5.67
C GLY A 221 -1.70 2.75 -7.01
N ALA A 222 -1.25 1.50 -6.99
CA ALA A 222 -1.15 0.68 -8.20
C ALA A 222 -2.55 0.13 -8.60
N PRO A 223 -2.79 -0.13 -9.90
CA PRO A 223 -4.01 -0.80 -10.33
C PRO A 223 -4.09 -2.23 -9.78
N PHE A 224 -5.31 -2.73 -9.62
CA PHE A 224 -5.55 -4.12 -9.25
C PHE A 224 -5.13 -5.07 -10.39
N ILE A 225 -4.60 -6.22 -10.00
CA ILE A 225 -4.15 -7.30 -10.86
C ILE A 225 -5.22 -8.40 -10.86
N GLY A 226 -5.72 -8.73 -12.05
CA GLY A 226 -6.68 -9.81 -12.27
C GLY A 226 -6.03 -11.05 -12.91
N ARG A 227 -6.86 -11.89 -13.53
CA ARG A 227 -6.42 -13.08 -14.28
C ARG A 227 -5.79 -12.71 -15.62
N LEU A 228 -4.70 -13.40 -15.98
CA LEU A 228 -4.06 -13.28 -17.29
C LEU A 228 -3.91 -14.67 -17.93
N LEU A 229 -4.24 -14.78 -19.21
CA LEU A 229 -4.02 -15.98 -20.02
C LEU A 229 -3.00 -15.65 -21.12
N LEU A 230 -1.90 -16.40 -21.15
CA LEU A 230 -0.89 -16.33 -22.19
C LEU A 230 -0.79 -17.69 -22.89
N THR A 231 -0.57 -17.65 -24.19
CA THR A 231 -0.34 -18.83 -25.01
C THR A 231 0.77 -18.53 -26.01
N GLY A 232 1.63 -19.51 -26.28
CA GLY A 232 2.76 -19.33 -27.18
C GLY A 232 3.24 -20.64 -27.79
N LEU A 233 3.93 -20.52 -28.92
CA LEU A 233 4.60 -21.64 -29.59
C LEU A 233 6.12 -21.42 -29.50
N ASN A 234 6.83 -22.44 -29.06
CA ASN A 234 8.29 -22.49 -29.10
C ASN A 234 8.73 -23.49 -30.17
N ILE A 235 9.57 -23.05 -31.11
CA ILE A 235 10.16 -23.89 -32.16
C ILE A 235 11.66 -23.96 -31.93
N ARG A 236 12.19 -25.18 -31.79
CA ARG A 236 13.63 -25.45 -31.65
C ARG A 236 14.09 -26.24 -32.88
N PHE A 237 15.15 -25.78 -33.54
CA PHE A 237 15.81 -26.43 -34.69
C PHE A 237 17.02 -27.24 -34.24
#